data_AF-A0A377Z0S3-F1
#
_entry.id   AF-A0A377Z0S3-F1
#
_cell.length_a   1.000
_cell.length_b   1.000
_cell.length_c   1.000
_cell.angle_alpha   90.00
_cell.angle_beta   90.00
_cell.angle_gamma   90.00
#
_symmetry.space_group_name_H-M   'P 1'
#
loop_
_entity.id
_entity.type
_entity.pdbx_description
1 polymer ?
#
loop_
_entity_poly.entity_id
_entity_poly.type
_entity_poly.pdbx_seq_one_letter_code
_entity_poly.pdbx_strand_id
1 'polypeptide(L)'
;MGVTGTNGKTTTTQLLAQWAKLLGETSAVMGTVGNGLLDKVVPTENTTGSAVDVQHVLSSLVGQGATFGAMEVSSHGLVQHRVAALQFAASVFTNLSRDHLDYHGDMEHYEAAKWLLYSTPSLRSGHRQC
;
A
#
# COMPACT_ATOMS: atom_id res chain seq x y z
N MET A 1 3.46 -1.82 5.36
CA MET A 1 2.28 -2.71 5.27
C MET A 1 1.44 -2.31 4.08
N GLY A 2 0.94 -3.27 3.30
CA GLY A 2 0.05 -3.02 2.16
C GLY A 2 -1.39 -3.36 2.53
N VAL A 3 -2.35 -2.51 2.16
CA VAL A 3 -3.78 -2.72 2.45
C VAL A 3 -4.58 -2.73 1.15
N THR A 4 -5.26 -3.83 0.87
CA THR A 4 -6.16 -3.96 -0.28
C THR A 4 -7.58 -4.35 0.15
N GLY A 5 -8.52 -4.18 -0.78
CA GLY A 5 -9.94 -4.43 -0.61
C GLY A 5 -10.79 -3.44 -1.40
N THR A 6 -12.10 -3.66 -1.45
CA THR A 6 -13.03 -2.69 -2.07
C THR A 6 -13.12 -1.45 -1.17
N ASN A 7 -13.55 -1.63 0.08
CA ASN A 7 -13.77 -0.54 1.02
C ASN A 7 -12.83 -0.57 2.22
N GLY A 8 -12.61 0.59 2.85
CA GLY A 8 -11.90 0.69 4.13
C GLY A 8 -10.38 0.77 4.06
N LYS A 9 -9.77 0.75 2.86
CA LYS A 9 -8.30 0.88 2.69
C LYS A 9 -7.75 2.11 3.39
N THR A 10 -8.30 3.29 3.10
CA THR A 10 -7.90 4.57 3.73
C THR A 10 -8.07 4.54 5.24
N THR A 11 -9.21 4.10 5.76
CA THR A 11 -9.44 4.02 7.21
C THR A 11 -8.41 3.11 7.88
N THR A 12 -8.18 1.92 7.31
CA THR A 12 -7.22 0.96 7.86
C THR A 12 -5.78 1.48 7.79
N THR A 13 -5.34 2.09 6.69
CA THR A 13 -3.97 2.64 6.60
C THR A 13 -3.76 3.79 7.58
N GLN A 14 -4.76 4.66 7.76
CA GLN A 14 -4.71 5.76 8.72
C GLN A 14 -4.66 5.25 10.16
N LEU A 15 -5.49 4.27 10.52
CA LEU A 15 -5.48 3.68 11.86
C LEU A 15 -4.15 2.97 12.16
N LEU A 16 -3.60 2.22 11.19
CA LEU A 16 -2.28 1.57 11.33
C LEU A 16 -1.16 2.59 11.60
N ALA A 17 -1.11 3.67 10.83
CA ALA A 17 -0.07 4.69 10.99
C ALA A 17 -0.24 5.49 12.30
N GLN A 18 -1.47 5.86 12.68
CA GLN A 18 -1.75 6.50 13.96
C GLN A 18 -1.33 5.61 15.13
N TRP A 19 -1.67 4.32 15.08
CA TRP A 19 -1.34 3.37 16.14
C TRP A 19 0.17 3.15 16.26
N ALA A 20 0.87 2.98 15.12
CA ALA A 20 2.33 2.89 15.11
C ALA A 20 3.00 4.13 15.71
N LYS A 21 2.49 5.33 15.40
CA LYS A 21 2.98 6.59 15.99
C LYS A 21 2.80 6.63 17.50
N LEU A 22 1.64 6.19 18.00
CA LEU A 22 1.38 6.10 19.45
C LEU A 22 2.32 5.11 20.16
N LEU A 23 2.87 4.13 19.43
CA LEU A 23 3.87 3.19 19.93
C LEU A 23 5.32 3.69 19.78
N GLY A 24 5.51 4.93 19.31
CA GLY A 24 6.83 5.57 19.21
C GLY A 24 7.49 5.50 17.83
N GLU A 25 6.80 4.98 16.81
CA GLU A 25 7.34 4.92 15.44
C GLU A 25 7.17 6.25 14.70
N THR A 26 8.07 6.55 13.76
CA THR A 26 7.86 7.61 12.78
C THR A 26 7.06 7.03 11.63
N SER A 27 5.74 7.27 11.62
CA SER A 27 4.83 6.63 10.68
C SER A 27 4.46 7.50 9.47
N ALA A 28 4.26 6.82 8.34
CA ALA A 28 3.85 7.40 7.08
C ALA A 28 2.65 6.67 6.49
N VAL A 29 1.89 7.39 5.66
CA VAL A 29 0.76 6.87 4.90
C VAL A 29 0.96 7.16 3.41
N MET A 30 0.45 6.27 2.57
CA MET A 30 0.36 6.47 1.12
C MET A 30 -0.99 5.97 0.63
N GLY A 31 -1.78 6.81 -0.03
CA GLY A 31 -3.13 6.42 -0.40
C GLY A 31 -3.97 7.54 -1.00
N THR A 32 -5.29 7.33 -0.98
CA THR A 32 -6.29 8.19 -1.63
C THR A 32 -6.26 9.63 -1.10
N VAL A 33 -5.98 9.79 0.19
CA VAL A 33 -5.92 11.11 0.86
C VAL A 33 -4.55 11.79 0.74
N GLY A 34 -3.58 11.13 0.11
CA GLY A 34 -2.25 11.64 -0.10
C GLY A 34 -1.14 10.74 0.45
N ASN A 35 0.10 11.23 0.26
CA ASN A 35 1.32 10.56 0.69
C ASN A 35 2.13 11.46 1.63
N GLY A 36 2.68 10.90 2.71
CA GLY A 36 3.56 11.66 3.61
C GLY A 36 3.75 11.00 4.96
N LEU A 37 4.57 11.62 5.80
CA LEU A 37 4.51 11.37 7.25
C LEU A 37 3.09 11.69 7.72
N LEU A 38 2.62 11.01 8.76
CA LEU A 38 1.21 11.08 9.19
C LEU A 38 0.68 12.51 9.39
N ASP A 39 1.52 13.43 9.88
CA ASP A 39 1.14 14.84 10.13
C ASP A 39 1.45 15.78 8.95
N LYS A 40 2.03 15.27 7.86
CA LYS A 40 2.55 16.04 6.72
C LYS A 40 2.19 15.37 5.39
N VAL A 41 0.95 14.94 5.27
CA VAL A 41 0.43 14.28 4.07
C VAL A 41 0.20 15.31 2.96
N VAL A 42 0.73 15.03 1.77
CA VAL A 42 0.53 15.83 0.56
C VAL A 42 -0.50 15.14 -0.34
N PRO A 43 -1.54 15.84 -0.84
CA PRO A 43 -2.55 15.25 -1.71
C PRO A 43 -1.96 14.60 -2.97
N THR A 44 -2.62 13.56 -3.45
CA THR A 44 -2.21 12.79 -4.64
C THR A 44 -3.39 12.50 -5.54
N GLU A 45 -3.16 12.40 -6.84
CA GLU A 45 -4.22 12.10 -7.81
C GLU A 45 -4.65 10.63 -7.81
N ASN A 46 -3.75 9.72 -7.45
CA ASN A 46 -3.97 8.27 -7.52
C ASN A 46 -3.90 7.64 -6.12
N THR A 47 -4.79 6.69 -5.82
CA THR A 47 -4.71 5.87 -4.58
C THR A 47 -3.40 5.09 -4.49
N THR A 48 -2.87 4.61 -5.62
CA THR A 48 -1.55 3.96 -5.69
C THR A 48 -0.79 4.60 -6.85
N GLY A 49 0.28 5.35 -6.56
CA GLY A 49 1.10 6.03 -7.58
C GLY A 49 1.79 5.06 -8.55
N SER A 50 2.42 5.57 -9.61
CA SER A 50 3.18 4.73 -10.55
C SER A 50 4.33 3.99 -9.85
N ALA A 51 4.89 2.95 -10.47
CA ALA A 51 6.01 2.20 -9.88
C ALA A 51 7.21 3.09 -9.51
N VAL A 52 7.49 4.11 -10.33
CA VAL A 52 8.56 5.07 -10.10
C VAL A 52 8.19 6.02 -8.96
N ASP A 53 6.99 6.58 -8.97
CA ASP A 53 6.54 7.53 -7.93
C ASP A 53 6.50 6.87 -6.56
N VAL A 54 6.04 5.63 -6.49
CA VAL A 54 5.97 4.87 -5.24
C VAL A 54 7.36 4.71 -4.63
N GLN A 55 8.36 4.33 -5.42
CA GLN A 55 9.75 4.23 -4.94
C GLN A 55 10.33 5.59 -4.55
N HIS A 56 10.05 6.64 -5.33
CA HIS A 56 10.51 8.00 -5.05
C HIS A 56 9.95 8.51 -3.71
N VAL A 57 8.64 8.35 -3.49
CA VAL A 57 7.99 8.73 -2.24
C VAL A 57 8.52 7.91 -1.07
N LEU A 58 8.65 6.59 -1.21
CA LEU A 58 9.21 5.75 -0.15
C LEU A 58 10.64 6.16 0.21
N SER A 59 11.49 6.43 -0.78
CA SER A 59 12.86 6.93 -0.55
C SER A 59 12.86 8.26 0.21
N SER A 60 11.95 9.18 -0.14
CA SER A 60 11.82 10.46 0.56
C SER A 60 11.36 10.28 2.01
N LEU A 61 10.41 9.37 2.27
CA LEU A 61 9.92 9.08 3.62
C LEU A 61 11.02 8.46 4.49
N VAL A 62 11.81 7.54 3.94
CA VAL A 62 12.99 6.98 4.62
C VAL A 62 14.00 8.08 4.94
N GLY A 63 14.26 8.99 3.99
CA GLY A 63 15.14 10.15 4.22
C GLY A 63 14.63 11.11 5.31
N GLN A 64 13.32 11.12 5.57
CA GLN A 64 12.69 11.87 6.66
C GLN A 64 12.63 11.11 7.98
N GLY A 65 13.19 9.89 8.03
CA GLY A 65 13.25 9.07 9.24
C GLY A 65 12.02 8.17 9.46
N ALA A 66 11.17 7.96 8.45
CA ALA A 66 10.05 7.04 8.58
C ALA A 66 10.52 5.60 8.84
N THR A 67 10.02 5.00 9.92
CA THR A 67 10.28 3.62 10.33
C THR A 67 9.08 2.71 10.07
N PHE A 68 7.90 3.28 9.91
CA PHE A 68 6.66 2.57 9.58
C PHE A 68 5.93 3.24 8.40
N GLY A 69 5.42 2.42 7.48
CA GLY A 69 4.61 2.91 6.35
C GLY A 69 3.38 2.03 6.11
N ALA A 70 2.20 2.64 5.98
CA ALA A 70 0.96 1.99 5.58
C ALA A 70 0.50 2.50 4.20
N MET A 71 0.38 1.60 3.23
CA MET A 71 0.05 1.93 1.84
C MET A 71 -1.29 1.32 1.42
N GLU A 72 -2.13 2.11 0.77
CA GLU A 72 -3.27 1.60 0.02
C GLU A 72 -2.81 0.98 -1.30
N VAL A 73 -3.17 -0.29 -1.52
CA VAL A 73 -2.81 -1.06 -2.70
C VAL A 73 -4.09 -1.36 -3.49
N SER A 74 -4.36 -0.56 -4.52
CA SER A 74 -5.52 -0.74 -5.38
C SER A 74 -5.38 -1.97 -6.29
N SER A 75 -6.51 -2.55 -6.73
CA SER A 75 -6.49 -3.63 -7.72
C SER A 75 -5.86 -3.20 -9.04
N HIS A 76 -6.10 -1.95 -9.45
CA HIS A 76 -5.44 -1.33 -10.61
C HIS A 76 -3.92 -1.29 -10.44
N GLY A 77 -3.42 -0.92 -9.25
CA GLY A 77 -1.99 -0.89 -8.95
C GLY A 77 -1.34 -2.27 -9.01
N LEU A 78 -2.06 -3.33 -8.60
CA LEU A 78 -1.58 -4.71 -8.68
C LEU A 78 -1.50 -5.21 -10.13
N VAL A 79 -2.57 -5.04 -10.91
CA VAL A 79 -2.61 -5.44 -12.34
C VAL A 79 -1.55 -4.70 -13.16
N GLN A 80 -1.28 -3.44 -12.83
CA GLN A 80 -0.30 -2.61 -13.52
C GLN A 80 1.12 -2.71 -12.94
N HIS A 81 1.36 -3.67 -12.03
CA HIS A 81 2.67 -3.91 -11.41
C HIS A 81 3.29 -2.70 -10.69
N ARG A 82 2.47 -1.74 -10.23
CA ARG A 82 2.92 -0.50 -9.56
C ARG A 82 3.67 -0.77 -8.25
N VAL A 83 3.43 -1.92 -7.63
CA VAL A 83 4.03 -2.32 -6.35
C VAL A 83 4.83 -3.62 -6.44
N ALA A 84 5.14 -4.11 -7.65
CA ALA A 84 5.73 -5.43 -7.85
C ALA A 84 7.10 -5.63 -7.18
N ALA A 85 7.90 -4.56 -7.06
CA ALA A 85 9.21 -4.58 -6.43
C ALA A 85 9.19 -4.32 -4.91
N LEU A 86 8.02 -4.06 -4.32
CA LEU A 86 7.93 -3.73 -2.90
C LEU A 86 7.91 -4.99 -2.03
N GLN A 87 8.63 -4.91 -0.91
CA GLN A 87 8.58 -5.92 0.15
C GLN A 87 7.63 -5.43 1.26
N PHE A 88 6.45 -6.03 1.32
CA PHE A 88 5.51 -5.76 2.42
C PHE A 88 5.82 -6.67 3.61
N ALA A 89 6.04 -6.07 4.79
CA ALA A 89 6.16 -6.83 6.04
C ALA A 89 4.85 -7.56 6.41
N ALA A 90 3.71 -7.00 6.02
CA ALA A 90 2.39 -7.61 6.12
C ALA A 90 1.46 -7.02 5.05
N SER A 91 0.50 -7.82 4.60
CA SER A 91 -0.54 -7.46 3.64
C SER A 91 -1.92 -7.70 4.26
N VAL A 92 -2.80 -6.69 4.22
CA VAL A 92 -4.13 -6.71 4.84
C VAL A 92 -5.20 -6.72 3.75
N PHE A 93 -6.16 -7.65 3.87
CA PHE A 93 -7.38 -7.67 3.06
C PHE A 93 -8.55 -7.19 3.92
N THR A 94 -9.30 -6.18 3.47
CA THR A 94 -10.45 -5.68 4.22
C THR A 94 -11.75 -6.40 3.84
N ASN A 95 -12.14 -6.34 2.58
CA ASN A 95 -13.35 -6.93 2.01
C ASN A 95 -13.30 -6.93 0.48
N LEU A 96 -14.19 -7.69 -0.14
CA LEU A 96 -14.46 -7.65 -1.57
C LEU A 96 -15.97 -7.55 -1.80
N SER A 97 -16.37 -6.48 -2.47
CA SER A 97 -17.75 -6.24 -2.93
C SER A 97 -17.72 -5.68 -4.35
N ARG A 98 -18.84 -5.75 -5.07
CA ARG A 98 -18.97 -5.31 -6.47
C ARG A 98 -18.53 -3.85 -6.63
N ASP A 99 -17.47 -3.65 -7.41
CA ASP A 99 -16.87 -2.37 -7.77
C ASP A 99 -15.90 -2.59 -8.94
N HIS A 100 -15.50 -1.52 -9.65
CA HIS A 100 -14.48 -1.53 -10.71
C HIS A 100 -14.67 -2.57 -11.83
N LEU A 101 -15.90 -3.04 -12.09
CA LEU A 101 -16.17 -4.04 -13.13
C LEU A 101 -16.05 -3.48 -14.55
N ASP A 102 -16.11 -2.16 -14.70
CA ASP A 102 -15.75 -1.45 -15.93
C ASP A 102 -14.29 -1.67 -16.33
N TYR A 103 -13.39 -1.88 -15.35
CA TYR A 103 -11.99 -2.18 -15.58
C TYR A 103 -11.69 -3.68 -15.57
N HIS A 104 -12.24 -4.43 -14.58
CA HIS A 104 -11.94 -5.86 -14.40
C HIS A 104 -12.83 -6.80 -15.22
N GLY A 105 -13.93 -6.31 -15.78
CA GLY A 105 -14.91 -7.11 -16.50
C GLY A 105 -15.88 -7.85 -15.58
N ASP A 106 -15.36 -8.67 -14.66
CA ASP A 106 -16.14 -9.45 -13.71
C ASP A 106 -15.50 -9.53 -12.31
N MET A 107 -16.23 -10.17 -11.39
CA MET A 107 -15.80 -10.31 -10.00
C MET A 107 -14.62 -11.28 -9.84
N GLU A 108 -14.47 -12.26 -10.72
CA GLU A 108 -13.40 -13.26 -10.67
C GLU A 108 -12.05 -12.62 -11.02
N HIS A 109 -12.02 -11.82 -12.09
CA HIS A 109 -10.85 -11.02 -12.45
C HIS A 109 -10.51 -9.97 -11.37
N TYR A 110 -11.53 -9.35 -10.76
CA TYR A 110 -11.32 -8.38 -9.69
C TYR A 110 -10.74 -9.03 -8.41
N GLU A 111 -11.21 -10.23 -8.06
CA GLU A 111 -10.65 -11.04 -6.97
C GLU A 111 -9.20 -11.44 -7.28
N ALA A 112 -8.96 -12.00 -8.47
CA ALA A 112 -7.64 -12.42 -8.92
C ALA A 112 -6.62 -11.27 -8.89
N ALA A 113 -7.04 -10.06 -9.29
CA ALA A 113 -6.23 -8.85 -9.21
C ALA A 113 -5.76 -8.55 -7.78
N LYS A 114 -6.62 -8.70 -6.76
CA LYS A 114 -6.22 -8.51 -5.36
C LYS A 114 -5.38 -9.66 -4.82
N TRP A 115 -5.62 -10.88 -5.31
CA TRP A 115 -4.83 -12.07 -4.94
C TRP A 115 -3.34 -11.94 -5.30
N LEU A 116 -3.00 -11.12 -6.30
CA LEU A 116 -1.61 -10.81 -6.66
C LEU A 116 -0.78 -10.30 -5.48
N LEU A 117 -1.39 -9.59 -4.52
CA LEU A 117 -0.69 -9.09 -3.33
C LEU A 117 -0.24 -10.22 -2.38
N TYR A 118 -0.89 -11.40 -2.45
CA TYR A 118 -0.64 -12.54 -1.57
C TYR A 118 0.12 -13.67 -2.26
N SER A 119 -0.04 -13.80 -3.58
CA SER A 119 0.53 -14.87 -4.38
C SER A 119 1.90 -14.55 -4.98
N THR A 120 2.28 -13.27 -5.04
CA THR A 120 3.59 -12.88 -5.55
C THR A 120 4.65 -13.08 -4.47
N PRO A 121 5.64 -13.98 -4.66
CA PRO A 121 6.72 -14.13 -3.70
C PRO A 121 7.49 -12.82 -3.59
N SER A 122 7.57 -12.25 -2.39
CA SER A 122 8.51 -11.16 -2.15
C SER A 122 9.93 -11.72 -2.32
N LEU A 123 10.67 -11.21 -3.30
CA LEU A 123 12.06 -11.59 -3.53
C LEU A 123 12.85 -11.22 -2.26
N ARG A 124 13.10 -12.17 -1.38
CA ARG A 124 13.98 -12.00 -0.21
C ARG A 124 15.41 -11.90 -0.71
N SER A 125 15.90 -10.69 -0.96
CA SER A 125 17.33 -10.44 -1.09
C SER A 125 17.96 -10.33 0.31
N GLY A 126 18.60 -11.40 0.77
CA GLY A 126 19.81 -11.37 1.61
C GLY A 126 19.72 -10.91 3.08
N HIS A 127 19.95 -11.89 3.98
CA HIS A 127 20.53 -11.82 5.33
C HIS A 127 20.46 -10.53 6.17
N ARG A 128 19.69 -10.59 7.26
CA ARG A 128 20.19 -10.18 8.58
C ARG A 128 20.50 -11.45 9.36
N GLN A 129 21.77 -11.85 9.38
CA GLN A 129 22.29 -12.71 10.44
C GLN A 129 22.42 -11.84 11.69
N CYS A 130 22.07 -12.43 12.83
CA CYS A 130 22.30 -11.92 14.17
C CYS A 130 23.77 -11.57 14.41
#